data_AF-A0A9X3PBM0-F1
#
_entry.id   AF-A0A9X3PBM0-F1
#
_cell.length_a   1.000
_cell.length_b   1.000
_cell.length_c   1.000
_cell.angle_alpha   90.00
_cell.angle_beta   90.00
_cell.angle_gamma   90.00
#
_symmetry.space_group_name_H-M   'P 1'
#
loop_
_entity.id
_entity.type
_entity.pdbx_description
1 polymer ?
#
loop_
_entity_poly.entity_id
_entity_poly.type
_entity_poly.pdbx_seq_one_letter_code
_entity_poly.pdbx_strand_id
1 'polypeptide(L)'
;MQLPSELTSLLSMLGYDWPESDETKLFDLGDNWTKLSDQLTGAIDQLEDAARGVIDGNISKDIDAFRSEWEDGESAVRNIADIGEPSNIISIGLMIAAGVVLALKLQMIVQLVTLAIQIAQAIATAVATFGASLLEIPIFKMITSMLIEQLLNMAIEAVLNG
;
A
#
# COMPACT_ATOMS: atom_id res chain seq x y z
N MET A 1 0.26 -0.13 -13.11
CA MET A 1 -0.67 -0.15 -14.28
C MET A 1 -0.82 1.23 -14.91
N GLN A 2 -1.15 1.29 -16.20
CA GLN A 2 -1.45 2.54 -16.93
C GLN A 2 -2.87 2.53 -17.49
N LEU A 3 -3.50 3.70 -17.56
CA LEU A 3 -4.85 3.88 -18.10
C LEU A 3 -4.81 4.07 -19.62
N PRO A 4 -5.72 3.43 -20.40
CA PRO A 4 -5.86 3.69 -21.83
C PRO A 4 -6.23 5.16 -22.12
N SER A 5 -5.70 5.71 -23.21
CA SER A 5 -5.81 7.13 -23.58
C SER A 5 -7.25 7.67 -23.63
N GLU A 6 -8.20 6.87 -24.12
CA GLU A 6 -9.62 7.23 -24.19
C GLU A 6 -10.24 7.43 -22.81
N LEU A 7 -9.88 6.59 -21.83
CA LEU A 7 -10.37 6.70 -20.46
C LEU A 7 -9.69 7.85 -19.72
N THR A 8 -8.42 8.13 -20.03
CA THR A 8 -7.70 9.30 -19.49
C THR A 8 -8.40 10.60 -19.90
N SER A 9 -8.80 10.71 -21.16
CA SER A 9 -9.56 11.88 -21.64
C SER A 9 -10.89 12.03 -20.91
N LEU A 10 -11.63 10.94 -20.69
CA LEU A 10 -12.87 10.95 -19.92
C LEU A 10 -12.66 11.34 -18.46
N LEU A 11 -11.61 10.82 -17.81
CA LEU A 11 -11.27 11.14 -16.44
C LEU A 11 -10.90 12.62 -16.27
N SER A 12 -10.06 13.17 -17.17
CA SER A 12 -9.74 14.60 -17.19
C SER A 12 -10.97 15.47 -17.47
N MET A 13 -11.94 14.98 -18.27
CA MET A 13 -13.21 15.68 -18.50
C MET A 13 -14.08 15.75 -17.23
N LEU A 14 -13.95 14.79 -16.32
CA LEU A 14 -14.60 14.80 -15.00
C LEU A 14 -13.85 15.69 -13.99
N GLY A 15 -12.66 16.18 -14.34
CA GLY A 15 -11.83 17.01 -13.47
C GLY A 15 -10.93 16.23 -12.51
N TYR A 16 -10.72 14.93 -12.74
CA TYR A 16 -9.81 14.11 -11.94
C TYR A 16 -8.56 13.73 -12.74
N ASP A 17 -7.45 13.54 -12.02
CA ASP A 17 -6.23 12.99 -12.57
C ASP A 17 -6.10 11.49 -12.27
N TRP A 18 -5.41 10.78 -13.14
CA TRP A 18 -5.11 9.36 -12.91
C TRP A 18 -4.08 9.22 -11.77
N PRO A 19 -4.30 8.34 -10.77
CA PRO A 19 -3.32 8.13 -9.72
C PRO A 19 -2.05 7.49 -10.27
N GLU A 20 -0.93 8.23 -10.20
CA GLU A 20 0.38 7.77 -10.69
C GLU A 20 1.10 6.79 -9.74
N SER A 21 0.58 6.59 -8.53
CA SER A 21 1.21 5.75 -7.49
C SER A 21 1.50 4.34 -8.02
N ASP A 22 2.73 3.84 -7.85
CA ASP A 22 3.16 2.55 -8.40
C ASP A 22 2.95 1.44 -7.37
N GLU A 23 1.81 0.77 -7.45
CA GLU A 23 1.43 -0.31 -6.55
C GLU A 23 2.43 -1.47 -6.54
N THR A 24 3.11 -1.72 -7.67
CA THR A 24 4.10 -2.80 -7.76
C THR A 24 5.34 -2.46 -6.96
N LYS A 25 5.83 -1.21 -7.07
CA LYS A 25 6.96 -0.75 -6.26
C LYS A 25 6.65 -0.74 -4.76
N LEU A 26 5.42 -0.45 -4.37
CA LEU A 26 5.01 -0.52 -2.96
C LEU A 26 5.05 -1.97 -2.44
N PHE A 27 4.57 -2.94 -3.22
CA PHE A 27 4.71 -4.36 -2.91
C PHE A 27 6.19 -4.78 -2.85
N ASP A 28 7.00 -4.41 -3.85
CA ASP A 28 8.41 -4.75 -3.90
C ASP A 28 9.17 -4.16 -2.70
N LEU A 29 8.84 -2.93 -2.28
CA LEU A 29 9.43 -2.31 -1.10
C LEU A 29 9.04 -3.06 0.18
N GLY A 30 7.77 -3.44 0.32
CA GLY A 30 7.30 -4.24 1.45
C GLY A 30 7.98 -5.61 1.56
N ASP A 31 8.17 -6.29 0.42
CA ASP A 31 8.87 -7.57 0.36
C ASP A 31 10.36 -7.42 0.71
N ASN A 32 11.04 -6.41 0.16
CA ASN A 32 12.44 -6.12 0.48
C ASN A 32 12.63 -5.78 1.97
N TRP A 33 11.71 -5.01 2.54
CA TRP A 33 11.75 -4.65 3.97
C TRP A 33 11.51 -5.87 4.87
N THR A 34 10.58 -6.76 4.49
CA THR A 34 10.35 -8.03 5.19
C THR A 34 11.61 -8.91 5.18
N LYS A 35 12.24 -9.06 4.01
CA LYS A 35 13.50 -9.82 3.86
C LYS A 35 14.65 -9.25 4.68
N LEU A 36 14.72 -7.92 4.82
CA LEU A 36 15.70 -7.26 5.67
C LEU A 36 15.43 -7.57 7.15
N SER A 37 14.15 -7.51 7.57
CA SER A 37 13.74 -7.85 8.94
C SER A 37 14.10 -9.30 9.29
N ASP A 38 13.79 -10.25 8.41
CA ASP A 38 14.13 -11.67 8.61
C ASP A 38 15.65 -11.89 8.76
N GLN A 39 16.45 -11.18 7.96
CA GLN A 39 17.91 -11.22 8.06
C GLN A 39 18.42 -10.63 9.37
N LEU A 40 17.83 -9.53 9.85
CA LEU A 40 18.19 -8.95 11.14
C LEU A 40 17.86 -9.91 12.29
N THR A 41 16.66 -10.49 12.31
CA THR A 41 16.26 -11.46 13.34
C THR A 41 17.19 -12.67 13.34
N GLY A 42 17.49 -13.25 12.17
CA GLY A 42 18.42 -14.37 12.06
C GLY A 42 19.86 -14.03 12.48
N ALA A 43 20.29 -12.77 12.34
CA ALA A 43 21.58 -12.30 12.84
C ALA A 43 21.58 -12.11 14.36
N ILE A 44 20.48 -11.62 14.95
CA ILE A 44 20.30 -11.53 16.40
C ILE A 44 20.35 -12.92 17.04
N ASP A 45 19.64 -13.90 16.48
CA ASP A 45 19.63 -15.28 17.00
C ASP A 45 21.05 -15.87 17.02
N GLN A 46 21.82 -15.67 15.95
CA GLN A 46 23.23 -16.10 15.88
C GLN A 46 24.11 -15.39 16.91
N LEU A 47 23.89 -14.10 17.14
CA LEU A 47 24.60 -13.32 18.16
C LEU A 47 24.26 -13.81 19.56
N GLU A 48 22.99 -14.14 19.83
CA GLU A 48 22.56 -14.67 21.12
C GLU A 48 23.15 -16.05 21.39
N ASP A 49 23.16 -16.96 20.40
CA ASP A 49 23.78 -18.28 20.51
C ASP A 49 25.30 -18.17 20.76
N ALA A 50 25.97 -17.27 20.06
CA ALA A 50 27.41 -17.03 20.25
C ALA A 50 27.70 -16.47 21.65
N ALA A 51 26.89 -15.51 22.13
CA ALA A 51 27.04 -14.95 23.46
C ALA A 51 26.78 -15.99 24.57
N ARG A 52 25.74 -16.81 24.43
CA ARG A 52 25.48 -17.93 25.34
C ARG A 52 26.65 -18.91 25.38
N GLY A 53 27.23 -19.26 24.21
CA GLY A 53 28.40 -20.13 24.14
C GLY A 53 29.63 -19.58 24.88
N VAL A 54 29.87 -18.26 24.81
CA VAL A 54 30.96 -17.60 25.53
C VAL A 54 30.68 -17.58 27.04
N ILE A 55 29.46 -17.28 27.43
CA ILE A 55 29.04 -17.14 28.83
C ILE A 55 29.00 -18.50 29.55
N ASP A 56 28.43 -19.54 28.93
CA ASP A 56 28.28 -20.86 29.55
C ASP A 56 29.60 -21.65 29.56
N GLY A 57 30.52 -21.34 28.64
CA GLY A 57 31.81 -22.01 28.51
C GLY A 57 32.92 -21.46 29.41
N ASN A 58 32.72 -20.31 30.07
CA ASN A 58 33.79 -19.59 30.77
C ASN A 58 33.32 -19.03 32.12
N ILE A 59 34.11 -19.26 33.18
CA ILE A 59 33.88 -18.69 34.50
C ILE A 59 35.04 -17.73 34.81
N SER A 60 34.83 -16.43 34.57
CA SER A 60 35.80 -15.39 34.91
C SER A 60 35.09 -14.05 35.19
N LYS A 61 35.75 -13.14 35.91
CA LYS A 61 35.22 -11.80 36.19
C LYS A 61 34.99 -10.96 34.92
N ASP A 62 35.74 -11.26 33.84
CA ASP A 62 35.58 -10.58 32.56
C ASP A 62 34.31 -11.05 31.83
N ILE A 63 33.91 -12.32 32.05
CA ILE A 63 32.65 -12.88 31.53
C ILE A 63 31.43 -12.31 32.28
N ASP A 64 31.54 -12.06 33.59
CA ASP A 64 30.47 -11.41 34.35
C ASP A 64 30.22 -9.98 33.88
N ALA A 65 31.28 -9.23 33.56
CA ALA A 65 31.17 -7.89 32.98
C ALA A 65 30.55 -7.92 31.56
N PHE A 66 30.96 -8.87 30.73
CA PHE A 66 30.36 -9.08 29.41
C PHE A 66 28.87 -9.43 29.50
N ARG A 67 28.49 -10.34 30.41
CA ARG A 67 27.08 -10.69 30.66
C ARG A 67 26.27 -9.47 31.09
N SER A 68 26.80 -8.65 32.00
CA SER A 68 26.13 -7.43 32.47
C SER A 68 25.86 -6.44 31.33
N GLU A 69 26.80 -6.24 30.42
CA GLU A 69 26.65 -5.33 29.28
C GLU A 69 25.71 -5.91 28.20
N TRP A 70 25.71 -7.23 28.05
CA TRP A 70 24.88 -7.94 27.09
C TRP A 70 23.40 -7.98 27.50
N GLU A 71 23.12 -8.18 28.79
CA GLU A 71 21.76 -8.25 29.35
C GLU A 71 21.15 -6.86 29.64
N ASP A 72 21.94 -5.77 29.49
CA ASP A 72 21.49 -4.40 29.74
C ASP A 72 20.32 -3.98 28.82
N GLY A 73 19.47 -3.09 29.32
CA GLY A 73 18.31 -2.57 28.60
C GLY A 73 18.68 -1.78 27.34
N GLU A 74 19.83 -1.10 27.37
CA GLU A 74 20.38 -0.34 26.24
C GLU A 74 21.38 -1.13 25.38
N SER A 75 21.51 -2.46 25.60
CA SER A 75 22.51 -3.26 24.90
C SER A 75 22.32 -3.19 23.38
N ALA A 76 23.44 -3.25 22.64
CA ALA A 76 23.41 -3.16 21.18
C ALA A 76 22.49 -4.22 20.55
N VAL A 77 22.43 -5.41 21.15
CA VAL A 77 21.60 -6.53 20.69
C VAL A 77 20.12 -6.21 20.88
N ARG A 78 19.75 -5.65 22.03
CA ARG A 78 18.37 -5.31 22.35
C ARG A 78 17.86 -4.14 21.52
N ASN A 79 18.69 -3.12 21.32
CA ASN A 79 18.41 -2.03 20.38
C ASN A 79 18.21 -2.53 18.93
N ILE A 80 18.94 -3.56 18.49
CA ILE A 80 18.77 -4.14 17.15
C ILE A 80 17.50 -5.02 17.10
N ALA A 81 17.19 -5.76 18.17
CA ALA A 81 15.95 -6.55 18.28
C ALA A 81 14.70 -5.67 18.26
N ASP A 82 14.73 -4.54 18.96
CA ASP A 82 13.65 -3.54 18.96
C ASP A 82 13.44 -2.88 17.59
N ILE A 83 14.37 -2.99 16.64
CA ILE A 83 14.19 -2.53 15.25
C ILE A 83 13.49 -3.60 14.39
N GLY A 84 13.64 -4.88 14.71
CA GLY A 84 13.04 -5.99 13.97
C GLY A 84 11.52 -6.06 14.10
N GLU A 85 10.97 -5.88 15.31
CA GLU A 85 9.51 -5.93 15.55
C GLU A 85 8.73 -4.82 14.81
N PRO A 86 9.12 -3.53 14.90
CA PRO A 86 8.47 -2.44 14.16
C PRO A 86 8.61 -2.58 12.64
N SER A 87 9.66 -3.26 12.18
CA SER A 87 9.90 -3.47 10.75
C SER A 87 8.81 -4.31 10.09
N ASN A 88 8.22 -5.28 10.81
CA ASN A 88 7.08 -6.05 10.31
C ASN A 88 5.79 -5.24 10.21
N ILE A 89 5.58 -4.24 11.06
CA ILE A 89 4.40 -3.36 10.97
C ILE A 89 4.49 -2.48 9.71
N ILE A 90 5.69 -1.99 9.40
CA ILE A 90 5.94 -1.18 8.20
C ILE A 90 5.72 -1.99 6.93
N SER A 91 6.19 -3.24 6.86
CA SER A 91 5.99 -4.09 5.68
C SER A 91 4.51 -4.41 5.46
N ILE A 92 3.76 -4.73 6.52
CA ILE A 92 2.31 -4.95 6.47
C ILE A 92 1.60 -3.69 5.95
N GLY A 93 1.93 -2.52 6.48
CA GLY A 93 1.35 -1.25 6.02
C GLY A 93 1.62 -0.96 4.54
N LEU A 94 2.83 -1.23 4.06
CA LEU A 94 3.19 -1.09 2.64
C LEU A 94 2.39 -2.05 1.74
N MET A 95 2.19 -3.29 2.17
CA MET A 95 1.39 -4.27 1.43
C MET A 95 -0.10 -3.89 1.38
N ILE A 96 -0.66 -3.41 2.49
CA ILE A 96 -2.04 -2.90 2.56
C ILE A 96 -2.19 -1.72 1.60
N ALA A 97 -1.30 -0.72 1.69
CA ALA A 97 -1.34 0.44 0.80
C ALA A 97 -1.24 0.05 -0.68
N ALA A 98 -0.35 -0.88 -1.02
CA ALA A 98 -0.21 -1.40 -2.37
C ALA A 98 -1.50 -2.07 -2.87
N GLY A 99 -2.11 -2.94 -2.06
CA GLY A 99 -3.37 -3.60 -2.37
C GLY A 99 -4.54 -2.62 -2.53
N VAL A 100 -4.62 -1.61 -1.67
CA VAL A 100 -5.64 -0.56 -1.72
C VAL A 100 -5.50 0.28 -3.00
N VAL A 101 -4.29 0.73 -3.33
CA VAL A 101 -4.03 1.50 -4.57
C VAL A 101 -4.38 0.68 -5.80
N LEU A 102 -4.02 -0.60 -5.81
CA LEU A 102 -4.34 -1.52 -6.89
C LEU A 102 -5.86 -1.67 -7.08
N ALA A 103 -6.59 -1.90 -5.98
CA ALA A 103 -8.05 -2.03 -5.99
C ALA A 103 -8.74 -0.73 -6.44
N LEU A 104 -8.28 0.42 -5.95
CA LEU A 104 -8.75 1.74 -6.35
C LEU A 104 -8.64 1.93 -7.87
N LYS A 105 -7.47 1.65 -8.44
CA LYS A 105 -7.23 1.77 -9.89
C LYS A 105 -8.17 0.90 -10.71
N LEU A 106 -8.38 -0.34 -10.29
CA LEU A 106 -9.28 -1.26 -10.99
C LEU A 106 -10.73 -0.76 -10.96
N GLN A 107 -11.20 -0.35 -9.78
CA GLN A 107 -12.56 0.18 -9.62
C GLN A 107 -12.76 1.46 -10.45
N MET A 108 -11.76 2.34 -10.48
CA MET A 108 -11.85 3.56 -11.27
C MET A 108 -11.94 3.28 -12.78
N ILE A 109 -11.19 2.28 -13.29
CA ILE A 109 -11.33 1.82 -14.68
C ILE A 109 -12.76 1.33 -14.95
N VAL A 110 -13.34 0.53 -14.07
CA VAL A 110 -14.71 0.02 -14.22
C VAL A 110 -15.73 1.16 -14.30
N GLN A 111 -15.60 2.18 -13.46
CA GLN A 111 -16.51 3.34 -13.47
C GLN A 111 -16.39 4.15 -14.77
N LEU A 112 -15.17 4.39 -15.24
CA LEU A 112 -14.94 5.12 -16.50
C LEU A 112 -15.48 4.35 -17.72
N VAL A 113 -15.30 3.04 -17.77
CA VAL A 113 -15.86 2.19 -18.83
C VAL A 113 -17.39 2.21 -18.79
N THR A 114 -17.98 2.14 -17.60
CA THR A 114 -19.44 2.22 -17.42
C THR A 114 -19.98 3.56 -17.91
N LEU A 115 -19.33 4.67 -17.55
CA LEU A 115 -19.68 6.00 -18.03
C LEU A 115 -19.58 6.10 -19.56
N ALA A 116 -18.51 5.56 -20.16
CA ALA A 116 -18.34 5.56 -21.61
C ALA A 116 -19.49 4.84 -22.32
N ILE A 117 -19.93 3.69 -21.79
CA ILE A 117 -21.08 2.94 -22.31
C ILE A 117 -22.37 3.75 -22.17
N GLN A 118 -22.60 4.39 -21.03
CA GLN A 118 -23.79 5.23 -20.80
C GLN A 118 -23.84 6.41 -21.77
N ILE A 119 -22.71 7.09 -22.01
CA ILE A 119 -22.61 8.17 -23.00
C ILE A 119 -22.89 7.64 -24.41
N ALA A 120 -22.31 6.51 -24.79
CA ALA A 120 -22.55 5.90 -26.09
C ALA A 120 -24.03 5.55 -26.30
N GLN A 121 -24.69 4.99 -25.28
CA GLN A 121 -26.13 4.70 -25.31
C GLN A 121 -26.97 5.97 -25.43
N ALA A 122 -26.68 6.99 -24.62
CA ALA A 122 -27.38 8.28 -24.67
C ALA A 122 -27.29 8.93 -26.06
N ILE A 123 -26.15 8.79 -26.75
CA ILE A 123 -25.96 9.25 -28.13
C ILE A 123 -26.73 8.37 -29.12
N ALA A 124 -26.67 7.04 -28.96
CA ALA A 124 -27.37 6.10 -29.85
C ALA A 124 -28.90 6.29 -29.82
N THR A 125 -29.47 6.58 -28.66
CA THR A 125 -30.91 6.84 -28.49
C THR A 125 -31.29 8.30 -28.69
N ALA A 126 -30.35 9.19 -29.00
CA ALA A 126 -30.62 10.62 -29.11
C ALA A 126 -31.68 10.92 -30.18
N VAL A 127 -31.61 10.29 -31.36
CA VAL A 127 -32.59 10.53 -32.43
C VAL A 127 -33.98 10.03 -32.03
N ALA A 128 -34.06 8.83 -31.46
CA ALA A 128 -35.32 8.22 -31.04
C ALA A 128 -36.00 8.99 -29.88
N THR A 129 -35.21 9.63 -29.02
CA THR A 129 -35.69 10.43 -27.89
C THR A 129 -35.77 11.93 -28.21
N PHE A 130 -35.60 12.33 -29.47
CA PHE A 130 -35.55 13.74 -29.89
C PHE A 130 -34.51 14.59 -29.12
N GLY A 131 -33.40 13.98 -28.73
CA GLY A 131 -32.29 14.60 -28.01
C GLY A 131 -32.44 14.58 -26.48
N ALA A 132 -33.55 14.07 -25.94
CA ALA A 132 -33.78 14.03 -24.49
C ALA A 132 -32.72 13.19 -23.74
N SER A 133 -32.27 12.06 -24.31
CA SER A 133 -31.25 11.20 -23.67
C SER A 133 -29.89 11.88 -23.51
N LEU A 134 -29.57 12.91 -24.31
CA LEU A 134 -28.32 13.66 -24.16
C LEU A 134 -28.29 14.50 -22.88
N LEU A 135 -29.46 14.85 -22.33
CA LEU A 135 -29.58 15.58 -21.06
C LEU A 135 -29.23 14.71 -19.85
N GLU A 136 -29.13 13.39 -20.02
CA GLU A 136 -28.74 12.47 -18.96
C GLU A 136 -27.21 12.41 -18.78
N ILE A 137 -26.44 12.78 -19.81
CA ILE A 137 -24.96 12.73 -19.78
C ILE A 137 -24.37 13.53 -18.60
N PRO A 138 -24.79 14.78 -18.33
CA PRO A 138 -24.32 15.51 -17.14
C PRO A 138 -24.63 14.79 -15.82
N ILE A 139 -25.78 14.11 -15.74
CA ILE A 139 -26.19 13.36 -14.55
C ILE A 139 -25.28 12.13 -14.37
N PHE A 140 -25.01 11.38 -15.44
CA PHE A 140 -24.08 10.23 -15.39
C PHE A 140 -22.68 10.65 -14.96
N LYS A 141 -22.19 11.79 -15.46
CA LYS A 141 -20.91 12.35 -15.03
C LYS A 141 -20.90 12.69 -13.55
N MET A 142 -21.93 13.36 -13.06
CA MET A 142 -22.06 13.70 -11.63
C MET A 142 -22.05 12.45 -10.74
N ILE A 143 -22.80 11.40 -11.13
CA ILE A 143 -22.81 10.12 -10.39
C ILE A 143 -21.42 9.49 -10.39
N THR A 144 -20.75 9.48 -11.54
CA THR A 144 -19.39 8.94 -11.67
C THR A 144 -18.40 9.69 -10.78
N SER A 145 -18.47 11.03 -10.76
CA SER A 145 -17.65 11.87 -9.88
C SER A 145 -17.85 11.52 -8.40
N MET A 146 -19.10 11.38 -7.95
CA MET A 146 -19.39 10.97 -6.56
C MET A 146 -18.82 9.58 -6.22
N LEU A 147 -18.91 8.63 -7.15
CA LEU A 147 -18.35 7.29 -6.96
C LEU A 147 -16.82 7.31 -6.92
N ILE A 148 -16.17 8.13 -7.75
CA ILE A 148 -14.72 8.33 -7.72
C ILE A 148 -14.29 8.93 -6.37
N GLU A 149 -14.98 9.96 -5.88
CA GLU A 149 -14.71 10.55 -4.57
C GLU A 149 -14.88 9.55 -3.43
N GLN A 150 -15.94 8.74 -3.48
CA GLN A 150 -16.16 7.68 -2.49
C GLN A 150 -15.02 6.65 -2.52
N LEU A 151 -14.59 6.22 -3.70
CA LEU A 151 -13.46 5.29 -3.87
C LEU A 151 -12.16 5.87 -3.31
N LEU A 152 -11.88 7.15 -3.58
CA LEU A 152 -10.72 7.85 -3.04
C LEU A 152 -10.77 7.92 -1.51
N ASN A 153 -11.91 8.28 -0.94
CA ASN A 153 -12.07 8.36 0.51
C ASN A 153 -11.88 7.00 1.19
N MET A 154 -12.45 5.93 0.63
CA MET A 154 -12.23 4.57 1.13
C MET A 154 -10.76 4.16 1.06
N ALA A 155 -10.05 4.54 -0.01
CA ALA A 155 -8.63 4.26 -0.14
C ALA A 155 -7.79 5.03 0.90
N ILE A 156 -8.11 6.31 1.13
CA ILE A 156 -7.46 7.12 2.16
C ILE A 156 -7.71 6.53 3.55
N GLU A 157 -8.95 6.17 3.86
CA GLU A 157 -9.31 5.58 5.14
C GLU A 157 -8.58 4.25 5.39
N ALA A 158 -8.53 3.38 4.37
CA ALA A 158 -7.84 2.10 4.46
C ALA A 158 -6.32 2.23 4.66
N VAL A 159 -5.70 3.31 4.16
CA VAL A 159 -4.28 3.59 4.37
C VAL A 159 -4.01 4.26 5.72
N LEU A 160 -4.90 5.14 6.18
CA LEU A 160 -4.70 5.88 7.44
C LEU A 160 -5.09 5.09 8.69
N ASN A 161 -6.06 4.17 8.59
CA ASN A 161 -6.53 3.33 9.69
C ASN A 161 -6.08 1.87 9.57
N GLY A 162 -5.24 1.55 8.57
CA GLY A 162 -4.70 0.23 8.30
C GLY A 162 -3.40 -0.06 9.03
#